data_AF-M7N325-F1
#
_entry.id   AF-M7N325-F1
#
_cell.length_a   1.000
_cell.length_b   1.000
_cell.length_c   1.000
_cell.angle_alpha   90.00
_cell.angle_beta   90.00
_cell.angle_gamma   90.00
#
_symmetry.space_group_name_H-M   'P 1'
#
loop_
_entity.id
_entity.type
_entity.pdbx_description
1 polymer ?
#
loop_
_entity_poly.entity_id
_entity_poly.type
_entity_poly.pdbx_seq_one_letter_code
_entity_poly.pdbx_strand_id
1 'polypeptide(L)'
;MASYEAFLSQQMAQQIKPVTGLESARDQLRVLDAIPYQEQARLLLEAVQDYQKLKDGYWNMVVSYKNQDLQSLYYVVREVSMGMKDYEKLLLTDRNRRWMPAIETMARQQASFFAVGAAHLPGENGLINLLRRRGYKVEPVVE
;
A
#
# COMPACT_ATOMS: atom_id res chain seq x y z
N MET A 1 1.32 14.70 14.03
CA MET A 1 0.76 13.32 14.06
C MET A 1 1.83 12.38 13.56
N ALA A 2 2.12 11.30 14.28
CA ALA A 2 2.97 10.23 13.76
C ALA A 2 2.23 9.46 12.66
N SER A 3 2.94 8.94 11.65
CA SER A 3 2.35 8.05 10.64
C SER A 3 1.97 6.70 11.29
N TYR A 4 1.05 5.95 10.67
CA TYR A 4 0.72 4.58 11.09
C TYR A 4 1.96 3.68 11.13
N GLU A 5 2.87 3.84 10.18
CA GLU A 5 4.14 3.10 10.15
C GLU A 5 5.02 3.40 11.36
N ALA A 6 5.20 4.68 11.72
CA ALA A 6 5.98 5.07 12.88
C ALA A 6 5.33 4.53 14.18
N PHE A 7 4.01 4.63 14.29
CA PHE A 7 3.27 4.09 15.43
C PHE A 7 3.46 2.57 15.54
N LEU A 8 3.21 1.82 14.47
CA LEU A 8 3.35 0.35 14.47
C LEU A 8 4.80 -0.07 14.75
N SER A 9 5.78 0.62 14.17
CA SER A 9 7.20 0.34 14.41
C SER A 9 7.57 0.54 15.88
N GLN A 10 7.09 1.63 16.50
CA GLN A 10 7.28 1.88 17.92
C GLN A 10 6.62 0.81 18.79
N GLN A 11 5.39 0.41 18.46
CA GLN A 11 4.68 -0.66 19.19
C GLN A 11 5.40 -2.01 19.07
N MET A 12 5.92 -2.35 17.88
CA MET A 12 6.65 -3.59 17.66
C MET A 12 8.03 -3.60 18.34
N ALA A 13 8.71 -2.45 18.43
CA ALA A 13 9.97 -2.33 19.15
C ALA A 13 9.83 -2.61 20.66
N GLN A 14 8.62 -2.50 21.21
CA GLN A 14 8.32 -2.82 22.61
C GLN A 14 7.90 -4.29 22.82
N GLN A 15 7.75 -5.07 21.75
CA GLN A 15 7.30 -6.47 21.80
C GLN A 15 8.43 -7.42 21.43
N ILE A 16 8.45 -8.60 22.06
CA ILE A 16 9.38 -9.69 21.70
C ILE A 16 8.74 -10.55 20.60
N LYS A 17 8.39 -9.93 19.47
CA LYS A 17 7.82 -10.62 18.30
C LYS A 17 8.75 -10.46 17.10
N PRO A 18 8.93 -11.50 16.26
CA PRO A 18 9.70 -11.37 15.03
C PRO A 18 9.04 -10.34 14.10
N VAL A 19 9.82 -9.36 13.65
CA VAL A 19 9.41 -8.40 12.60
C VAL A 19 10.22 -8.70 11.35
N THR A 20 9.52 -8.92 10.24
CA THR A 20 10.14 -9.19 8.93
C THR A 20 9.39 -8.43 7.84
N GLY A 21 10.07 -8.16 6.73
CA GLY A 21 9.52 -7.44 5.58
C GLY A 21 8.97 -8.36 4.51
N LEU A 22 7.92 -7.92 3.81
CA LEU A 22 7.45 -8.57 2.58
C LEU A 22 8.35 -8.26 1.37
N GLU A 23 9.17 -7.22 1.48
CA GLU A 23 10.26 -6.87 0.55
C GLU A 23 11.35 -6.10 1.28
N SER A 24 12.52 -5.96 0.65
CA SER A 24 13.61 -5.12 1.18
C SER A 24 13.45 -3.66 0.75
N ALA A 25 14.07 -2.74 1.49
CA ALA A 25 14.15 -1.33 1.08
C ALA A 25 14.79 -1.16 -0.31
N ARG A 26 15.77 -2.00 -0.67
CA ARG A 26 16.39 -2.00 -2.00
C ARG A 26 15.41 -2.42 -3.09
N ASP A 27 14.53 -3.37 -2.83
CA ASP A 27 13.52 -3.78 -3.81
C ASP A 27 12.49 -2.68 -4.04
N GLN A 28 12.10 -1.96 -2.98
CA GLN A 28 11.21 -0.81 -3.11
C GLN A 28 11.87 0.33 -3.91
N LEU A 29 13.16 0.64 -3.66
CA LEU A 29 13.89 1.65 -4.43
C LEU A 29 14.01 1.29 -5.91
N ARG A 30 14.28 0.02 -6.24
CA ARG A 30 14.34 -0.45 -7.64
C ARG A 30 13.04 -0.23 -8.41
N VAL A 31 11.90 -0.30 -7.72
CA VAL A 31 10.59 -0.04 -8.33
C VAL A 31 10.48 1.44 -8.72
N LEU A 32 11.03 2.36 -7.93
CA LEU A 32 11.07 3.78 -8.27
C LEU A 32 12.12 4.07 -9.36
N ASP A 33 13.30 3.45 -9.30
CA ASP A 33 14.36 3.61 -10.32
C ASP A 33 13.93 3.14 -11.72
N ALA A 34 12.95 2.24 -11.79
CA ALA A 34 12.37 1.81 -13.06
C ALA A 34 11.46 2.87 -13.71
N ILE A 35 11.08 3.92 -12.99
CA ILE A 35 10.34 5.07 -13.50
C ILE A 35 11.36 6.08 -14.07
N PRO A 36 11.26 6.51 -15.33
CA PRO A 36 12.20 7.48 -15.91
C PRO A 36 12.34 8.75 -15.07
N TYR A 37 13.56 9.25 -14.87
CA TYR A 37 13.78 10.46 -14.04
C TYR A 37 13.07 11.70 -14.57
N GLN A 38 12.90 11.82 -15.88
CA GLN A 38 12.10 12.92 -16.47
C GLN A 38 10.66 12.88 -15.97
N GLU A 39 10.09 11.68 -15.85
CA GLU A 39 8.74 11.49 -15.34
C GLU A 39 8.68 11.77 -13.83
N GLN A 40 9.65 11.26 -13.06
CA GLN A 40 9.72 11.58 -11.63
C GLN A 40 9.82 13.09 -11.37
N ALA A 41 10.61 13.82 -12.18
CA ALA A 41 10.75 15.27 -12.09
C ALA A 41 9.46 15.99 -12.49
N ARG A 42 8.75 15.52 -13.53
CA ARG A 42 7.43 16.03 -13.92
C ARG A 42 6.42 15.89 -12.80
N LEU A 43 6.31 14.69 -12.22
CA LEU A 43 5.42 14.39 -11.10
C LEU A 43 5.72 15.25 -9.87
N LEU A 44 6.99 15.46 -9.56
CA LEU A 44 7.41 16.34 -8.46
C LEU A 44 7.02 17.81 -8.72
N LEU A 45 7.22 18.30 -9.95
CA LEU A 45 6.82 19.66 -10.31
C LEU A 45 5.30 19.84 -10.20
N GLU A 46 4.52 18.87 -10.67
CA GLU A 46 3.06 18.87 -10.56
C GLU A 46 2.60 18.87 -9.09
N ALA A 47 3.24 18.07 -8.24
CA ALA A 47 2.97 18.03 -6.81
C ALA A 47 3.20 19.39 -6.12
N VAL A 48 4.20 20.15 -6.57
CA VAL A 48 4.51 21.49 -6.03
C VAL A 48 3.53 22.53 -6.59
N GLN A 49 3.21 22.47 -7.88
CA GLN A 49 2.32 23.40 -8.54
C GLN A 49 0.87 23.29 -8.05
N ASP A 50 0.40 22.06 -7.77
CA ASP A 50 -0.96 21.79 -7.31
C ASP A 50 -0.97 21.09 -5.94
N TYR A 51 -0.21 21.65 -5.01
CA TYR A 51 -0.06 21.13 -3.65
C TYR A 51 -1.41 20.98 -2.93
N GLN A 52 -2.34 21.90 -3.16
CA GLN A 52 -3.65 21.86 -2.51
C GLN A 52 -4.47 20.64 -2.98
N LYS A 53 -4.49 20.35 -4.29
CA LYS A 53 -5.14 19.14 -4.80
C LYS A 53 -4.48 17.87 -4.28
N LEU A 54 -3.14 17.82 -4.21
CA LEU A 54 -2.42 16.68 -3.62
C LEU A 54 -2.83 16.48 -2.16
N LYS A 55 -2.89 17.55 -1.38
CA LYS A 55 -3.29 17.53 0.03
C LYS A 55 -4.73 17.04 0.20
N ASP A 56 -5.67 17.56 -0.60
CA ASP A 56 -7.08 17.18 -0.52
C ASP A 56 -7.28 15.72 -0.94
N GLY A 57 -6.58 15.31 -2.00
CA GLY A 57 -6.52 13.93 -2.43
C GLY A 57 -6.00 12.98 -1.34
N TYR A 58 -4.90 13.33 -0.68
CA TYR A 58 -4.38 12.57 0.46
C TYR A 58 -5.41 12.47 1.59
N TRP A 59 -6.11 13.55 1.93
CA TRP A 59 -7.15 13.53 2.95
C TRP A 59 -8.34 12.65 2.56
N ASN A 60 -8.77 12.70 1.30
CA ASN A 60 -9.80 11.80 0.79
C ASN A 60 -9.38 10.33 0.94
N MET A 61 -8.11 10.00 0.67
CA MET A 61 -7.59 8.64 0.86
C MET A 61 -7.67 8.21 2.33
N VAL A 62 -7.28 9.10 3.27
CA VAL A 62 -7.37 8.83 4.71
C VAL A 62 -8.82 8.62 5.14
N VAL A 63 -9.75 9.46 4.67
CA VAL A 63 -11.18 9.34 4.98
C VAL A 63 -11.76 8.04 4.43
N SER A 64 -11.50 7.71 3.16
CA SER A 64 -11.96 6.44 2.56
C SER A 64 -11.43 5.23 3.31
N TYR A 65 -10.15 5.24 3.71
CA TYR A 65 -9.55 4.17 4.50
C TYR A 65 -10.23 4.02 5.87
N LYS A 66 -10.40 5.13 6.61
CA LYS A 66 -11.04 5.11 7.94
C LYS A 66 -12.51 4.70 7.90
N ASN A 67 -13.23 5.05 6.84
CA ASN A 67 -14.62 4.67 6.63
C ASN A 67 -14.78 3.25 6.06
N GLN A 68 -13.68 2.51 5.89
CA GLN A 68 -13.68 1.16 5.30
C GLN A 68 -14.25 1.11 3.87
N ASP A 69 -14.25 2.25 3.16
CA ASP A 69 -14.76 2.37 1.80
C ASP A 69 -13.68 1.99 0.79
N LEU A 70 -13.58 0.70 0.49
CA LEU A 70 -12.62 0.15 -0.46
C LEU A 70 -12.82 0.65 -1.89
N GLN A 71 -14.05 1.01 -2.26
CA GLN A 71 -14.34 1.49 -3.61
C GLN A 71 -13.81 2.91 -3.78
N SER A 72 -14.14 3.82 -2.86
CA SER A 72 -13.60 5.17 -2.88
C SER A 72 -12.09 5.16 -2.72
N LEU A 73 -11.54 4.31 -1.85
CA LEU A 73 -10.10 4.15 -1.68
C LEU A 73 -9.41 3.76 -3.00
N TYR A 74 -10.00 2.85 -3.78
CA TYR A 74 -9.47 2.47 -5.10
C TYR A 74 -9.40 3.66 -6.06
N TYR A 75 -10.46 4.45 -6.16
CA TYR A 75 -10.51 5.58 -7.09
C TYR A 75 -9.58 6.72 -6.64
N VAL A 76 -9.63 7.08 -5.37
CA VAL A 76 -8.80 8.16 -4.83
C VAL A 76 -7.32 7.82 -4.96
N VAL A 77 -6.89 6.59 -4.65
CA VAL A 77 -5.48 6.18 -4.86
C VAL A 77 -5.05 6.43 -6.30
N ARG A 78 -5.88 6.10 -7.29
CA ARG A 78 -5.54 6.28 -8.72
C ARG A 78 -5.55 7.74 -9.15
N GLU A 79 -6.38 8.57 -8.52
CA GLU A 79 -6.44 10.01 -8.78
C GLU A 79 -5.26 10.76 -8.14
N VAL A 80 -4.98 10.48 -6.87
CA VAL A 80 -3.88 11.07 -6.07
C VAL A 80 -2.52 10.63 -6.55
N SER A 81 -2.44 9.52 -7.28
CA SER A 81 -1.22 9.05 -7.93
C SER A 81 -0.61 10.06 -8.91
N MET A 82 -1.30 11.17 -9.26
CA MET A 82 -0.79 12.29 -10.08
C MET A 82 -0.12 11.87 -11.41
N GLY A 83 -0.55 10.77 -12.04
CA GLY A 83 0.11 10.23 -13.25
C GLY A 83 0.81 8.88 -13.00
N MET A 84 1.00 8.48 -11.74
CA MET A 84 1.45 7.13 -11.40
C MET A 84 0.42 6.03 -11.68
N LYS A 85 -0.75 6.36 -12.22
CA LYS A 85 -1.69 5.38 -12.77
C LYS A 85 -1.04 4.52 -13.85
N ASP A 86 -0.18 5.10 -14.68
CA ASP A 86 0.55 4.34 -15.72
C ASP A 86 1.60 3.40 -15.10
N TYR A 87 2.00 3.67 -13.86
CA TYR A 87 2.91 2.85 -13.07
C TYR A 87 2.19 2.01 -12.00
N GLU A 88 0.86 1.96 -11.98
CA GLU A 88 0.05 1.18 -11.02
C GLU A 88 0.46 -0.30 -11.01
N LYS A 89 0.75 -0.84 -12.20
CA LYS A 89 1.21 -2.23 -12.35
C LYS A 89 2.51 -2.46 -11.57
N LEU A 90 3.48 -1.57 -11.74
CA LEU A 90 4.81 -1.63 -11.15
C LEU A 90 4.77 -1.37 -9.63
N LEU A 91 4.05 -0.33 -9.22
CA LEU A 91 4.02 0.16 -7.83
C LEU A 91 3.10 -0.65 -6.92
N LEU A 92 2.08 -1.33 -7.46
CA LEU A 92 1.10 -2.05 -6.66
C LEU A 92 0.93 -3.50 -7.14
N THR A 93 0.52 -3.73 -8.40
CA THR A 93 0.12 -5.07 -8.86
C THR A 93 1.25 -6.10 -8.76
N ASP A 94 2.42 -5.76 -9.28
CA ASP A 94 3.57 -6.68 -9.32
C ASP A 94 4.13 -6.91 -7.91
N ARG A 95 4.12 -5.88 -7.06
CA ARG A 95 4.51 -5.98 -5.63
C ARG A 95 3.55 -6.89 -4.87
N ASN A 96 2.23 -6.67 -4.99
CA ASN A 96 1.22 -7.53 -4.38
C ASN A 96 1.39 -8.99 -4.78
N ARG A 97 1.55 -9.27 -6.09
CA ARG A 97 1.76 -10.63 -6.59
C ARG A 97 3.03 -11.27 -6.04
N ARG A 98 4.12 -10.51 -5.91
CA ARG A 98 5.39 -10.97 -5.34
C ARG A 98 5.29 -11.27 -3.84
N TRP A 99 4.51 -10.49 -3.10
CA TRP A 99 4.32 -10.70 -1.66
C TRP A 99 3.45 -11.91 -1.34
N MET A 100 2.51 -12.28 -2.22
CA MET A 100 1.52 -13.32 -1.94
C MET A 100 2.11 -14.66 -1.45
N PRO A 101 3.15 -15.27 -2.08
CA PRO A 101 3.75 -16.51 -1.57
C PRO A 101 4.33 -16.39 -0.15
N ALA A 102 4.93 -15.24 0.17
CA ALA A 102 5.48 -14.97 1.50
C ALA A 102 4.35 -14.82 2.53
N ILE A 103 3.30 -14.05 2.19
CA ILE A 103 2.10 -13.89 3.03
C ILE A 103 1.48 -15.26 3.35
N GLU A 104 1.28 -16.11 2.35
CA GLU A 104 0.69 -17.43 2.54
C GLU A 104 1.56 -18.34 3.42
N THR A 105 2.87 -18.31 3.21
CA THR A 105 3.82 -19.11 3.98
C THR A 105 3.80 -18.69 5.45
N MET A 106 3.90 -17.38 5.72
CA MET A 106 3.88 -16.83 7.08
C MET A 106 2.54 -17.10 7.77
N ALA A 107 1.41 -16.88 7.07
CA ALA A 107 0.08 -17.09 7.62
C ALA A 107 -0.25 -18.57 7.91
N ARG A 108 0.35 -19.52 7.17
CA ARG A 108 0.19 -20.97 7.44
C ARG A 108 1.04 -21.44 8.62
N GLN A 109 2.20 -20.82 8.84
CA GLN A 109 3.09 -21.18 9.94
C GLN A 109 2.55 -20.69 11.28
N GLN A 110 2.00 -19.48 11.34
CA GLN A 110 1.44 -18.89 12.56
C GLN A 110 0.51 -17.72 12.26
N ALA A 111 -0.31 -17.37 13.26
CA ALA A 111 -1.09 -16.12 13.22
C ALA A 111 -0.15 -14.93 13.02
N SER A 112 -0.36 -14.19 11.93
CA SER A 112 0.53 -13.14 11.45
C SER A 112 -0.22 -11.85 11.22
N PHE A 113 0.39 -10.72 11.60
CA PHE A 113 -0.11 -9.38 11.29
C PHE A 113 0.71 -8.78 10.15
N PHE A 114 0.05 -8.41 9.05
CA PHE A 114 0.70 -7.81 7.88
C PHE A 114 0.35 -6.32 7.80
N ALA A 115 1.33 -5.46 8.05
CA ALA A 115 1.19 -4.02 7.88
C ALA A 115 1.61 -3.63 6.45
N VAL A 116 0.67 -3.11 5.66
CA VAL A 116 0.89 -2.66 4.27
C VAL A 116 0.22 -1.32 4.02
N GLY A 117 0.67 -0.59 3.01
CA GLY A 117 0.02 0.66 2.61
C GLY A 117 -1.42 0.43 2.10
N ALA A 118 -2.33 1.35 2.41
CA ALA A 118 -3.76 1.23 2.08
C ALA A 118 -4.03 0.98 0.58
N ALA A 119 -3.20 1.58 -0.29
CA ALA A 119 -3.25 1.39 -1.74
C ALA A 119 -3.08 -0.07 -2.21
N HIS A 120 -2.48 -0.94 -1.39
CA HIS A 120 -2.29 -2.35 -1.73
C HIS A 120 -3.56 -3.20 -1.53
N LEU A 121 -4.58 -2.68 -0.86
CA LEU A 121 -5.76 -3.45 -0.44
C LEU A 121 -6.83 -3.61 -1.54
N PRO A 122 -7.31 -2.54 -2.21
CA PRO A 122 -8.48 -2.62 -3.07
C PRO A 122 -8.14 -2.99 -4.52
N GLY A 123 -9.19 -3.19 -5.34
CA GLY A 123 -9.07 -3.51 -6.76
C GLY A 123 -8.81 -4.98 -7.06
N GLU A 124 -8.87 -5.36 -8.33
CA GLU A 124 -8.76 -6.76 -8.75
C GLU A 124 -7.41 -7.38 -8.34
N ASN A 125 -6.33 -6.61 -8.44
CA ASN A 125 -4.97 -7.02 -8.04
C ASN A 125 -4.62 -6.61 -6.60
N GLY A 126 -5.59 -6.12 -5.81
CA GLY A 126 -5.43 -5.83 -4.39
C GLY A 126 -5.27 -7.10 -3.55
N LEU A 127 -4.58 -6.99 -2.42
CA LEU A 127 -4.31 -8.12 -1.52
C LEU A 127 -5.58 -8.82 -1.04
N ILE A 128 -6.66 -8.07 -0.78
CA ILE A 128 -7.94 -8.65 -0.35
C ILE A 128 -8.48 -9.63 -1.39
N ASN A 129 -8.51 -9.22 -2.67
CA ASN A 129 -9.02 -10.06 -3.74
C ASN A 129 -8.04 -11.19 -4.10
N LEU A 130 -6.73 -10.95 -4.01
CA LEU A 130 -5.72 -11.99 -4.19
C LEU A 130 -5.85 -13.10 -3.14
N LEU A 131 -6.03 -12.75 -1.87
CA LEU A 131 -6.26 -13.71 -0.78
C LEU A 131 -7.55 -14.51 -1.01
N ARG A 132 -8.65 -13.85 -1.35
CA ARG A 132 -9.93 -14.52 -1.65
C ARG A 132 -9.80 -15.52 -2.79
N ARG A 133 -9.11 -15.16 -3.87
CA ARG A 133 -8.85 -16.08 -5.00
C ARG A 133 -7.99 -17.29 -4.64
N ARG A 134 -7.17 -17.18 -3.59
CA ARG A 134 -6.37 -18.29 -3.05
C ARG A 134 -7.16 -19.14 -2.04
N GLY A 135 -8.46 -18.89 -1.87
CA GLY A 135 -9.34 -19.67 -1.00
C GLY A 135 -9.39 -19.18 0.46
N TYR A 136 -8.75 -18.04 0.77
CA TYR A 136 -8.83 -17.47 2.12
C TYR A 136 -10.18 -16.77 2.34
N LYS A 137 -10.75 -16.98 3.54
CA LYS A 137 -11.84 -16.14 4.04
C LYS A 137 -11.24 -14.82 4.53
N VAL A 138 -11.68 -13.70 3.95
CA VAL A 138 -11.19 -12.36 4.30
C VAL A 138 -12.36 -11.54 4.82
N GLU A 139 -12.30 -11.22 6.11
CA GLU A 139 -13.34 -10.49 6.84
C GLU A 139 -12.77 -9.17 7.36
N PRO A 140 -13.57 -8.08 7.34
CA PRO A 140 -13.19 -6.87 8.04
C PRO A 140 -13.11 -7.15 9.54
N VAL A 141 -12.12 -6.56 10.20
CA VAL A 141 -12.12 -6.50 11.67
C VAL A 141 -13.04 -5.34 12.04
N VAL A 142 -14.25 -5.68 12.51
CA VAL A 142 -15.20 -4.73 13.06
C VAL A 142 -15.01 -4.70 14.58
N GLU A 143 -14.91 -3.50 15.14
CA GLU A 143 -15.02 -3.28 16.59
C GLU A 143 -16.48 -3.31 17.02
#